data_AF-A0A5J6YWP8-F1
#
_entry.id   AF-A0A5J6YWP8-F1
#
_cell.length_a   1.000
_cell.length_b   1.000
_cell.length_c   1.000
_cell.angle_alpha   90.00
_cell.angle_beta   90.00
_cell.angle_gamma   90.00
#
_symmetry.space_group_name_H-M   'P 1'
#
loop_
_entity.id
_entity.type
_entity.pdbx_description
1 polymer ?
#
loop_
_entity_poly.entity_id
_entity_poly.type
_entity_poly.pdbx_seq_one_letter_code
_entity_poly.pdbx_strand_id
1 'polypeptide(L)'
;MRALLPLLTLALLGAASALPVKVSIDNIKHEYQRLNNCGPVTVGMALSRWGGTLNQYDIAPKLKAGGGDVNVSPEELAAFAQGQGMSVHLARGGTPLMLKRLLAAGFPVIAETWFVTPDSGGMGHYRLLTGYDDAKGKFSALDSYMGRLGFTYAELDELWRSFGRTFLVIAPQSRQAALDAALGYHADAGMTKRAALRVSLAEAEKKNDAVAWLNVGQAKLNMGDSRGAVRAFDAAFAARPDPKLDPTRPARTVGGLAWRTLWYSFGPLEAYTRNGRYDAVLRLTNAVLHDAPAHEEMQYWRGRALAGLGQNAKAQAAYREALRLRPGFAAAQTELAKL
;
A
#
# COMPACT_ATOMS: atom_id res chain seq x y z
N MET A 1 0.46 61.16 32.64
CA MET A 1 1.24 60.17 31.85
C MET A 1 0.66 58.78 32.05
N ARG A 2 -0.21 58.31 31.16
CA ARG A 2 -0.46 56.87 30.93
C ARG A 2 -0.87 56.73 29.47
N ALA A 3 0.07 56.33 28.63
CA ALA A 3 -0.17 56.04 27.22
C ALA A 3 -0.64 54.58 27.11
N LEU A 4 -1.81 54.38 26.49
CA LEU A 4 -2.29 53.09 26.02
C LEU A 4 -1.71 52.85 24.62
N LEU A 5 -0.88 51.82 24.46
CA LEU A 5 -0.55 51.27 23.13
C LEU A 5 -1.52 50.12 22.82
N PRO A 6 -2.12 50.05 21.61
CA PRO A 6 -2.80 48.85 21.17
C PRO A 6 -1.77 47.86 20.60
N LEU A 7 -1.76 46.63 21.11
CA LEU A 7 -1.08 45.52 20.44
C LEU A 7 -1.84 45.20 19.15
N LEU A 8 -1.21 45.47 18.00
CA LEU A 8 -1.60 44.86 16.72
C LEU A 8 -0.99 43.46 16.65
N THR A 9 -1.80 42.44 16.86
CA THR A 9 -1.44 41.05 16.51
C THR A 9 -1.60 40.88 15.01
N LEU A 10 -0.50 40.97 14.26
CA LEU A 10 -0.47 40.70 12.82
C LEU A 10 -0.51 39.18 12.61
N ALA A 11 -1.69 38.63 12.33
CA ALA A 11 -1.82 37.26 11.88
C ALA A 11 -1.32 37.15 10.43
N LEU A 12 -0.08 36.69 10.23
CA LEU A 12 0.40 36.27 8.91
C LEU A 12 -0.32 34.97 8.51
N LEU A 13 -1.44 35.11 7.82
CA LEU A 13 -1.95 34.07 6.92
C LEU A 13 -0.97 33.99 5.73
N GLY A 14 0.00 33.10 5.81
CA GLY A 14 0.86 32.78 4.68
C GLY A 14 0.01 32.29 3.51
N ALA A 15 -0.02 33.06 2.41
CA ALA A 15 -0.66 32.64 1.18
C ALA A 15 -0.02 31.34 0.69
N ALA A 16 -0.80 30.25 0.63
CA ALA A 16 -0.33 29.01 0.02
C ALA A 16 0.04 29.30 -1.44
N SER A 17 1.33 29.26 -1.77
CA SER A 17 1.81 29.45 -3.13
C SER A 17 1.13 28.46 -4.07
N ALA A 18 0.67 28.95 -5.24
CA ALA A 18 0.11 28.10 -6.27
C ALA A 18 1.16 27.06 -6.73
N LEU A 19 0.72 25.81 -6.94
CA LEU A 19 1.61 24.77 -7.45
C LEU A 19 2.05 25.09 -8.88
N PRO A 20 3.29 24.77 -9.27
CA PRO A 20 3.71 24.83 -10.67
C PRO A 20 2.77 23.98 -11.54
N VAL A 21 2.45 24.42 -12.75
CA VAL A 21 1.57 23.67 -13.67
C VAL A 21 2.25 22.43 -14.26
N LYS A 22 3.57 22.33 -14.14
CA LYS A 22 4.37 21.19 -14.62
C LYS A 22 5.60 21.00 -13.74
N VAL A 23 5.88 19.75 -13.41
CA VAL A 23 7.04 19.35 -12.61
C VAL A 23 7.65 18.07 -13.20
N SER A 24 8.98 18.00 -13.24
CA SER A 24 9.74 16.78 -13.49
C SER A 24 10.82 16.65 -12.41
N ILE A 25 10.99 15.44 -11.88
CA ILE A 25 12.09 15.07 -11.00
C ILE A 25 13.02 14.16 -11.81
N ASP A 26 14.18 14.69 -12.13
CA ASP A 26 15.21 13.99 -12.90
C ASP A 26 16.22 13.27 -11.98
N ASN A 27 17.28 12.71 -12.56
CA ASN A 27 18.37 12.03 -11.84
C ASN A 27 17.93 10.82 -11.00
N ILE A 28 16.97 10.06 -11.52
CA ILE A 28 16.56 8.78 -10.95
C ILE A 28 17.04 7.68 -11.88
N LYS A 29 17.81 6.74 -11.35
CA LYS A 29 18.28 5.57 -12.10
C LYS A 29 17.11 4.59 -12.24
N HIS A 30 16.71 4.31 -13.47
CA HIS A 30 15.73 3.26 -13.78
C HIS A 30 16.41 1.89 -13.82
N GLU A 31 15.67 0.86 -13.43
CA GLU A 31 16.07 -0.54 -13.54
C GLU A 31 14.85 -1.38 -13.92
N TYR A 32 15.04 -2.39 -14.78
CA TYR A 32 14.01 -3.38 -15.10
C TYR A 32 13.99 -4.52 -14.07
N GLN A 33 12.80 -4.95 -13.68
CA GLN A 33 12.65 -6.00 -12.69
C GLN A 33 12.90 -7.40 -13.23
N ARG A 34 13.43 -8.25 -12.36
CA ARG A 34 13.26 -9.71 -12.44
C ARG A 34 11.90 -10.15 -11.87
N LEU A 35 11.63 -11.44 -11.94
CA LEU A 35 10.39 -12.05 -11.46
C LEU A 35 10.08 -11.62 -10.01
N ASN A 36 8.88 -11.07 -9.82
CA ASN A 36 8.36 -10.58 -8.53
C ASN A 36 9.27 -9.56 -7.82
N ASN A 37 10.05 -8.75 -8.55
CA ASN A 37 10.94 -7.74 -7.97
C ASN A 37 10.43 -6.30 -8.11
N CYS A 38 9.15 -6.08 -8.42
CA CYS A 38 8.58 -4.73 -8.58
C CYS A 38 8.82 -3.83 -7.35
N GLY A 39 8.58 -4.34 -6.13
CA GLY A 39 8.87 -3.64 -4.87
C GLY A 39 10.36 -3.31 -4.70
N PRO A 40 11.25 -4.33 -4.66
CA PRO A 40 12.71 -4.13 -4.54
C PRO A 40 13.31 -3.14 -5.56
N VAL A 41 12.88 -3.21 -6.82
CA VAL A 41 13.35 -2.29 -7.85
C VAL A 41 12.82 -0.88 -7.62
N THR A 42 11.53 -0.74 -7.30
CA THR A 42 10.91 0.58 -7.13
C THR A 42 11.48 1.33 -5.92
N VAL A 43 11.76 0.64 -4.81
CA VAL A 43 12.45 1.26 -3.67
C VAL A 43 13.89 1.64 -4.02
N GLY A 44 14.60 0.82 -4.80
CA GLY A 44 15.94 1.14 -5.32
C GLY A 44 15.94 2.39 -6.22
N MET A 45 14.98 2.50 -7.14
CA MET A 45 14.79 3.70 -7.96
C MET A 45 14.54 4.93 -7.07
N ALA A 46 13.66 4.84 -6.07
CA ALA A 46 13.39 5.95 -5.16
C ALA A 46 14.64 6.37 -4.35
N LEU A 47 15.44 5.42 -3.87
CA LEU A 47 16.69 5.69 -3.16
C LEU A 47 17.75 6.34 -4.06
N SER A 48 17.79 5.99 -5.35
CA SER A 48 18.75 6.56 -6.31
C SER A 48 18.60 8.08 -6.47
N ARG A 49 17.39 8.63 -6.24
CA ARG A 49 17.15 10.08 -6.18
C ARG A 49 18.05 10.79 -5.17
N TRP A 50 18.45 10.08 -4.13
CA TRP A 50 19.22 10.58 -3.00
C TRP A 50 20.65 10.02 -2.98
N GLY A 51 21.13 9.53 -4.13
CA GLY A 51 22.49 8.99 -4.26
C GLY A 51 22.62 7.52 -3.88
N GLY A 52 21.52 6.81 -3.60
CA GLY A 52 21.56 5.37 -3.34
C GLY A 52 22.09 4.59 -4.56
N THR A 53 22.97 3.62 -4.31
CA THR A 53 23.64 2.82 -5.35
C THR A 53 23.12 1.38 -5.46
N LEU A 54 22.31 0.94 -4.50
CA LEU A 54 21.78 -0.42 -4.43
C LEU A 54 20.86 -0.70 -5.62
N ASN A 55 20.99 -1.91 -6.17
CA ASN A 55 20.14 -2.43 -7.23
C ASN A 55 19.28 -3.60 -6.71
N GLN A 56 18.47 -4.19 -7.60
CA GLN A 56 17.59 -5.29 -7.19
C GLN A 56 18.31 -6.53 -6.62
N TYR A 57 19.57 -6.79 -6.99
CA TYR A 57 20.35 -7.91 -6.46
C TYR A 57 20.80 -7.69 -5.01
N ASP A 58 20.98 -6.43 -4.62
CA ASP A 58 21.31 -6.07 -3.24
C ASP A 58 20.06 -6.01 -2.35
N ILE A 59 18.94 -5.60 -2.93
CA ILE A 59 17.70 -5.29 -2.21
C ILE A 59 16.80 -6.53 -2.08
N ALA A 60 16.55 -7.26 -3.18
CA ALA A 60 15.58 -8.35 -3.19
C ALA A 60 15.89 -9.46 -2.17
N PRO A 61 17.15 -9.91 -1.96
CA PRO A 61 17.45 -10.93 -0.94
C PRO A 61 17.17 -10.50 0.51
N LYS A 62 17.03 -9.19 0.77
CA LYS A 62 16.74 -8.65 2.09
C LYS A 62 15.24 -8.50 2.35
N LEU A 63 14.48 -8.27 1.28
CA LEU A 63 13.03 -8.06 1.34
C LEU A 63 12.24 -9.35 1.17
N LYS A 64 12.71 -10.26 0.33
CA LYS A 64 11.95 -11.43 -0.08
C LYS A 64 12.32 -12.66 0.74
N ALA A 65 11.29 -13.42 1.12
CA ALA A 65 11.42 -14.70 1.81
C ALA A 65 12.08 -15.78 0.91
N GLY A 66 12.04 -15.61 -0.41
CA GLY A 66 12.70 -16.46 -1.40
C GLY A 66 12.26 -16.13 -2.83
N GLY A 67 12.64 -16.96 -3.80
CA GLY A 67 12.28 -16.76 -5.20
C GLY A 67 10.77 -16.91 -5.50
N GLY A 68 10.06 -17.70 -4.70
CA GLY A 68 8.61 -17.92 -4.81
C GLY A 68 7.75 -16.86 -4.11
N ASP A 69 8.38 -15.89 -3.45
CA ASP A 69 7.68 -14.79 -2.81
C ASP A 69 7.08 -13.86 -3.89
N VAL A 70 5.76 -13.70 -3.82
CA VAL A 70 4.94 -12.96 -4.78
C VAL A 70 4.61 -11.55 -4.32
N ASN A 71 4.94 -11.21 -3.06
CA ASN A 71 4.55 -9.97 -2.42
C ASN A 71 5.71 -9.35 -1.66
N VAL A 72 5.89 -8.04 -1.78
CA VAL A 72 6.64 -7.26 -0.79
C VAL A 72 5.72 -6.13 -0.38
N SER A 73 5.31 -6.11 0.88
CA SER A 73 4.37 -5.13 1.42
C SER A 73 4.97 -3.71 1.46
N PRO A 74 4.14 -2.66 1.44
CA PRO A 74 4.61 -1.29 1.61
C PRO A 74 5.37 -1.07 2.91
N GLU A 75 4.96 -1.77 3.97
CA GLU A 75 5.60 -1.74 5.28
C GLU A 75 7.03 -2.33 5.24
N GLU A 76 7.28 -3.35 4.42
CA GLU A 76 8.63 -3.90 4.22
C GLU A 76 9.52 -2.97 3.40
N LEU A 77 8.98 -2.35 2.34
CA LEU A 77 9.69 -1.30 1.60
C LEU A 77 10.10 -0.15 2.52
N ALA A 78 9.19 0.25 3.41
CA ALA A 78 9.43 1.29 4.40
C ALA A 78 10.54 0.89 5.38
N ALA A 79 10.45 -0.30 5.97
CA ALA A 79 11.44 -0.81 6.92
C ALA A 79 12.83 -0.94 6.28
N PHE A 80 12.90 -1.40 5.02
CA PHE A 80 14.15 -1.47 4.28
C PHE A 80 14.78 -0.09 4.08
N ALA A 81 13.99 0.89 3.61
CA ALA A 81 14.48 2.25 3.40
C ALA A 81 14.91 2.93 4.71
N GLN A 82 14.18 2.69 5.81
CA GLN A 82 14.58 3.14 7.16
C GLN A 82 15.91 2.51 7.60
N GLY A 83 16.11 1.22 7.30
CA GLY A 83 17.39 0.54 7.52
C GLY A 83 18.56 1.10 6.69
N GLN A 84 18.28 1.87 5.64
CA GLN A 84 19.29 2.64 4.88
C GLN A 84 19.51 4.06 5.44
N GLY A 85 18.94 4.38 6.61
CA GLY A 85 19.06 5.70 7.24
C GLY A 85 18.10 6.76 6.68
N MET A 86 17.07 6.35 5.94
CA MET A 86 16.11 7.26 5.33
C MET A 86 14.91 7.52 6.23
N SER A 87 14.35 8.72 6.12
CA SER A 87 13.00 9.01 6.61
C SER A 87 11.97 8.54 5.59
N VAL A 88 10.86 8.01 6.10
CA VAL A 88 9.84 7.37 5.28
C VAL A 88 8.45 7.79 5.75
N HIS A 89 7.63 8.27 4.81
CA HIS A 89 6.20 8.48 5.04
C HIS A 89 5.41 7.44 4.25
N LEU A 90 4.77 6.50 4.96
CA LEU A 90 3.86 5.50 4.42
C LEU A 90 2.44 5.84 4.85
N ALA A 91 1.53 5.99 3.89
CA ALA A 91 0.14 6.29 4.17
C ALA A 91 -0.81 5.73 3.11
N ARG A 92 -2.10 5.69 3.47
CA ARG A 92 -3.22 5.33 2.61
C ARG A 92 -4.16 6.53 2.49
N GLY A 93 -4.99 6.54 1.45
CA GLY A 93 -5.94 7.63 1.19
C GLY A 93 -5.28 8.88 0.61
N GLY A 94 -4.22 8.71 -0.17
CA GLY A 94 -3.64 9.83 -0.89
C GLY A 94 -4.58 10.44 -1.93
N THR A 95 -4.26 11.66 -2.38
CA THR A 95 -5.06 12.38 -3.38
C THR A 95 -4.17 12.90 -4.51
N PRO A 96 -4.69 13.12 -5.73
CA PRO A 96 -3.91 13.71 -6.81
C PRO A 96 -3.26 15.05 -6.43
N LEU A 97 -3.96 15.90 -5.66
CA LEU A 97 -3.41 17.17 -5.18
C LEU A 97 -2.20 16.95 -4.26
N MET A 98 -2.28 15.98 -3.35
CA MET A 98 -1.17 15.66 -2.45
C MET A 98 0.03 15.09 -3.21
N LEU A 99 -0.19 14.21 -4.19
CA LEU A 99 0.86 13.72 -5.07
C LEU A 99 1.56 14.88 -5.79
N LYS A 100 0.80 15.84 -6.34
CA LYS A 100 1.36 17.04 -6.97
C LYS A 100 2.19 17.89 -6.00
N ARG A 101 1.73 18.10 -4.75
CA ARG A 101 2.49 18.83 -3.72
C ARG A 101 3.82 18.15 -3.41
N LEU A 102 3.82 16.83 -3.23
CA LEU A 102 5.03 16.05 -2.96
C LEU A 102 6.01 16.14 -4.14
N LEU A 103 5.51 15.95 -5.36
CA LEU A 103 6.33 16.04 -6.58
C LEU A 103 6.91 17.44 -6.76
N ALA A 104 6.11 18.50 -6.57
CA ALA A 104 6.55 19.89 -6.64
C ALA A 104 7.62 20.24 -5.57
N ALA A 105 7.56 19.60 -4.41
CA ALA A 105 8.58 19.70 -3.37
C ALA A 105 9.84 18.83 -3.65
N GLY A 106 9.88 18.15 -4.80
CA GLY A 106 11.01 17.37 -5.27
C GLY A 106 11.08 15.94 -4.70
N PHE A 107 9.98 15.43 -4.16
CA PHE A 107 9.89 14.07 -3.62
C PHE A 107 9.21 13.14 -4.64
N PRO A 108 9.93 12.14 -5.19
CA PRO A 108 9.30 11.04 -5.92
C PRO A 108 8.35 10.28 -5.00
N VAL A 109 7.25 9.78 -5.55
CA VAL A 109 6.23 9.06 -4.77
C VAL A 109 6.08 7.66 -5.31
N ILE A 110 6.33 6.65 -4.47
CA ILE A 110 5.98 5.26 -4.81
C ILE A 110 4.48 5.11 -4.59
N ALA A 111 3.75 4.72 -5.63
CA ALA A 111 2.33 4.38 -5.57
C ALA A 111 2.16 2.87 -5.76
N GLU A 112 1.39 2.25 -4.88
CA GLU A 112 0.97 0.85 -5.01
C GLU A 112 -0.28 0.80 -5.87
N THR A 113 -0.23 0.15 -7.01
CA THR A 113 -1.26 0.23 -8.04
C THR A 113 -1.63 -1.15 -8.55
N TRP A 114 -2.87 -1.29 -9.02
CA TRP A 114 -3.22 -2.46 -9.80
C TRP A 114 -2.51 -2.42 -11.15
N PHE A 115 -2.20 -3.61 -11.65
CA PHE A 115 -1.51 -3.83 -12.90
C PHE A 115 -2.14 -5.03 -13.59
N VAL A 116 -2.61 -4.82 -14.82
CA VAL A 116 -3.29 -5.85 -15.60
C VAL A 116 -2.48 -6.08 -16.86
N THR A 117 -2.07 -7.33 -17.07
CA THR A 117 -1.51 -7.75 -18.36
C THR A 117 -2.46 -8.72 -19.06
N PRO A 118 -2.49 -8.76 -20.40
CA PRO A 118 -3.35 -9.68 -21.13
C PRO A 118 -3.06 -11.15 -20.83
N ASP A 119 -1.80 -11.50 -20.59
CA ASP A 119 -1.30 -12.86 -20.41
C ASP A 119 -1.42 -13.36 -18.97
N SER A 120 -1.18 -12.49 -17.97
CA SER A 120 -1.06 -12.89 -16.57
C SER A 120 -2.21 -12.37 -15.70
N GLY A 121 -3.04 -11.46 -16.20
CA GLY A 121 -4.17 -10.87 -15.50
C GLY A 121 -3.80 -9.77 -14.51
N GLY A 122 -4.71 -9.50 -13.58
CA GLY A 122 -4.56 -8.49 -12.54
C GLY A 122 -3.63 -8.92 -11.40
N MET A 123 -2.75 -8.02 -10.99
CA MET A 123 -1.86 -8.17 -9.83
C MET A 123 -1.48 -6.81 -9.23
N GLY A 124 -0.87 -6.84 -8.05
CA GLY A 124 -0.28 -5.66 -7.41
C GLY A 124 1.06 -5.28 -8.03
N HIS A 125 1.32 -3.98 -8.08
CA HIS A 125 2.53 -3.43 -8.68
C HIS A 125 2.90 -2.08 -8.06
N TYR A 126 4.18 -1.74 -8.09
CA TYR A 126 4.66 -0.45 -7.62
C TYR A 126 5.11 0.42 -8.78
N ARG A 127 4.77 1.71 -8.71
CA ARG A 127 5.18 2.72 -9.70
C ARG A 127 5.78 3.91 -8.99
N LEU A 128 6.90 4.42 -9.50
CA LEU A 128 7.54 5.62 -8.95
C LEU A 128 7.09 6.83 -9.75
N LEU A 129 6.21 7.65 -9.18
CA LEU A 129 5.81 8.93 -9.76
C LEU A 129 6.97 9.92 -9.67
N THR A 130 7.26 10.58 -10.80
CA THR A 130 8.40 11.51 -10.92
C THR A 130 8.01 12.88 -11.43
N GLY A 131 6.75 13.10 -11.79
CA GLY A 131 6.31 14.41 -12.26
C GLY A 131 4.85 14.47 -12.64
N TYR A 132 4.41 15.66 -13.05
CA TYR A 132 3.08 15.88 -13.62
C TYR A 132 3.11 17.05 -14.62
N ASP A 133 2.12 17.07 -15.50
CA ASP A 133 1.88 18.12 -16.48
C ASP A 133 0.37 18.40 -16.54
N ASP A 134 -0.06 19.52 -15.97
CA ASP A 134 -1.48 19.91 -15.86
C ASP A 134 -2.09 20.19 -17.23
N ALA A 135 -1.32 20.73 -18.16
CA ALA A 135 -1.79 20.99 -19.53
C ALA A 135 -2.13 19.68 -20.25
N LYS A 136 -1.43 18.58 -19.91
CA LYS A 136 -1.71 17.24 -20.43
C LYS A 136 -2.65 16.43 -19.53
N GLY A 137 -2.92 16.87 -18.31
CA GLY A 137 -3.70 16.14 -17.31
C GLY A 137 -3.04 14.82 -16.89
N LYS A 138 -1.70 14.75 -16.86
CA LYS A 138 -0.95 13.49 -16.67
C LYS A 138 0.06 13.53 -15.54
N PHE A 139 0.25 12.38 -14.89
CA PHE A 139 1.43 12.05 -14.10
C PHE A 139 2.47 11.36 -14.98
N SER A 140 3.75 11.56 -14.68
CA SER A 140 4.86 10.79 -15.23
C SER A 140 5.37 9.79 -14.18
N ALA A 141 5.72 8.58 -14.63
CA ALA A 141 6.15 7.51 -13.74
C ALA A 141 7.31 6.69 -14.34
N LEU A 142 8.12 6.12 -13.45
CA LEU A 142 9.03 5.02 -13.74
C LEU A 142 8.41 3.72 -13.26
N ASP A 143 8.29 2.77 -14.17
CA ASP A 143 7.73 1.44 -13.97
C ASP A 143 8.84 0.40 -14.17
N SER A 144 9.02 -0.50 -13.21
CA SER A 144 10.08 -1.51 -13.27
C SER A 144 9.81 -2.60 -14.30
N TYR A 145 8.59 -2.75 -14.80
CA TYR A 145 8.23 -3.72 -15.83
C TYR A 145 8.18 -3.06 -17.22
N MET A 146 7.54 -1.88 -17.32
CA MET A 146 7.25 -1.22 -18.60
C MET A 146 8.18 -0.05 -18.96
N GLY A 147 9.09 0.36 -18.07
CA GLY A 147 9.96 1.51 -18.30
C GLY A 147 9.29 2.84 -17.98
N ARG A 148 9.52 3.87 -18.81
CA ARG A 148 8.96 5.21 -18.59
C ARG A 148 7.52 5.28 -19.09
N LEU A 149 6.60 5.71 -18.24
CA LEU A 149 5.18 5.79 -18.54
C LEU A 149 4.58 7.16 -18.17
N GLY A 150 3.38 7.42 -18.71
CA GLY A 150 2.53 8.51 -18.25
C GLY A 150 1.08 8.07 -18.17
N PHE A 151 0.38 8.51 -17.12
CA PHE A 151 -1.02 8.19 -16.84
C PHE A 151 -1.81 9.47 -16.78
N THR A 152 -3.02 9.49 -17.33
CA THR A 152 -3.97 10.54 -16.93
C THR A 152 -4.24 10.45 -15.42
N TYR A 153 -4.64 11.57 -14.81
CA TYR A 153 -4.95 11.58 -13.38
C TYR A 153 -6.03 10.56 -13.01
N ALA A 154 -7.03 10.37 -13.89
CA ALA A 154 -8.10 9.40 -13.68
C ALA A 154 -7.61 7.94 -13.83
N GLU A 155 -6.79 7.64 -14.85
CA GLU A 155 -6.24 6.29 -15.03
C GLU A 155 -5.38 5.86 -13.84
N LEU A 156 -4.50 6.75 -13.35
CA LEU A 156 -3.70 6.44 -12.17
C LEU A 156 -4.60 6.20 -10.95
N ASP A 157 -5.58 7.07 -10.70
CA ASP A 157 -6.46 6.97 -9.53
C ASP A 157 -7.27 5.66 -9.53
N GLU A 158 -7.72 5.21 -10.71
CA GLU A 158 -8.48 3.95 -10.83
C GLU A 158 -7.61 2.71 -10.54
N LEU A 159 -6.33 2.72 -10.93
CA LEU A 159 -5.40 1.65 -10.56
C LEU A 159 -4.97 1.74 -9.09
N TRP A 160 -4.81 2.95 -8.57
CA TRP A 160 -4.31 3.24 -7.23
C TRP A 160 -5.34 2.95 -6.12
N ARG A 161 -6.63 3.14 -6.40
CA ARG A 161 -7.69 2.84 -5.44
C ARG A 161 -7.80 1.36 -5.08
N SER A 162 -7.33 0.44 -5.91
CA SER A 162 -7.27 -0.99 -5.57
C SER A 162 -6.45 -1.28 -4.32
N PHE A 163 -5.58 -0.35 -3.94
CA PHE A 163 -4.75 -0.40 -2.73
C PHE A 163 -5.12 0.70 -1.73
N GLY A 164 -6.36 1.20 -1.75
CA GLY A 164 -6.77 2.27 -0.84
C GLY A 164 -5.94 3.55 -1.01
N ARG A 165 -5.38 3.76 -2.20
CA ARG A 165 -4.47 4.87 -2.51
C ARG A 165 -3.23 4.89 -1.59
N THR A 166 -2.62 3.72 -1.38
CA THR A 166 -1.34 3.58 -0.64
C THR A 166 -0.20 4.27 -1.38
N PHE A 167 0.58 5.07 -0.67
CA PHE A 167 1.80 5.67 -1.20
C PHE A 167 2.91 5.70 -0.16
N LEU A 168 4.14 5.73 -0.66
CA LEU A 168 5.36 5.85 0.13
C LEU A 168 6.20 7.01 -0.42
N VAL A 169 6.75 7.81 0.48
CA VAL A 169 7.77 8.82 0.17
C VAL A 169 9.02 8.51 0.98
N ILE A 170 10.15 8.44 0.31
CA ILE A 170 11.46 8.19 0.91
C ILE A 170 12.32 9.42 0.72
N ALA A 171 12.91 9.92 1.81
CA ALA A 171 13.74 11.11 1.81
C ALA A 171 14.85 11.04 2.86
N PRO A 172 15.98 11.74 2.67
CA PRO A 172 16.97 11.92 3.71
C PRO A 172 16.35 12.64 4.92
N GLN A 173 16.84 12.35 6.12
CA GLN A 173 16.36 13.00 7.35
C GLN A 173 16.45 14.53 7.30
N SER A 174 17.45 15.08 6.61
CA SER A 174 17.61 16.53 6.38
C SER A 174 16.47 17.17 5.60
N ARG A 175 15.62 16.38 4.93
CA ARG A 175 14.47 16.85 4.14
C ARG A 175 13.13 16.66 4.85
N GLN A 176 13.12 16.17 6.09
CA GLN A 176 11.89 15.86 6.84
C GLN A 176 10.95 17.07 6.95
N ALA A 177 11.46 18.26 7.31
CA ALA A 177 10.62 19.46 7.43
C ALA A 177 9.94 19.86 6.10
N ALA A 178 10.64 19.68 4.96
CA ALA A 178 10.07 19.95 3.64
C ALA A 178 9.01 18.90 3.25
N LEU A 179 9.22 17.63 3.65
CA LEU A 179 8.24 16.56 3.46
C LEU A 179 6.97 16.84 4.26
N ASP A 180 7.10 17.20 5.54
CA ASP A 180 5.96 17.53 6.40
C ASP A 180 5.18 18.74 5.87
N ALA A 181 5.88 19.77 5.38
CA ALA A 181 5.25 20.92 4.74
C ALA A 181 4.46 20.53 3.48
N ALA A 182 4.98 19.62 2.65
CA ALA A 182 4.30 19.14 1.44
C ALA A 182 3.08 18.26 1.75
N LEU A 183 3.15 17.46 2.81
CA LEU A 183 2.03 16.65 3.32
C LEU A 183 0.97 17.52 4.01
N GLY A 184 1.37 18.62 4.64
CA GLY A 184 0.48 19.49 5.41
C GLY A 184 -0.19 18.70 6.55
N TYR A 185 -1.52 18.81 6.68
CA TYR A 185 -2.25 18.09 7.72
C TYR A 185 -2.15 16.56 7.59
N HIS A 186 -1.77 16.03 6.42
CA HIS A 186 -1.57 14.60 6.22
C HIS A 186 -0.27 14.07 6.82
N ALA A 187 0.62 14.95 7.30
CA ALA A 187 1.78 14.54 8.09
C ALA A 187 1.35 13.87 9.40
N ASP A 188 0.19 14.25 9.97
CA ASP A 188 -0.37 13.58 11.14
C ASP A 188 -1.08 12.26 10.76
N ALA A 189 -0.64 11.17 11.39
CA ALA A 189 -1.16 9.83 11.11
C ALA A 189 -2.65 9.69 11.47
N GLY A 190 -3.13 10.37 12.52
CA GLY A 190 -4.52 10.34 12.93
C GLY A 190 -5.43 11.03 11.92
N MET A 191 -5.03 12.21 11.45
CA MET A 191 -5.70 12.98 10.41
C MET A 191 -5.75 12.20 9.10
N THR A 192 -4.65 11.56 8.71
CA THR A 192 -4.60 10.73 7.50
C THR A 192 -5.54 9.53 7.59
N LYS A 193 -5.61 8.82 8.72
CA LYS A 193 -6.59 7.73 8.92
C LYS A 193 -8.04 8.21 8.81
N ARG A 194 -8.37 9.35 9.44
CA ARG A 194 -9.72 9.96 9.35
C ARG A 194 -10.06 10.39 7.93
N ALA A 195 -9.12 11.00 7.21
CA ALA A 195 -9.30 11.41 5.83
C ALA A 195 -9.53 10.19 4.92
N ALA A 196 -8.74 9.11 5.09
CA ALA A 196 -8.90 7.87 4.34
C ALA A 196 -10.28 7.23 4.53
N LEU A 197 -10.80 7.21 5.77
CA LEU A 197 -12.16 6.72 6.04
C LEU A 197 -13.23 7.58 5.37
N ARG A 198 -13.13 8.90 5.47
CA ARG A 198 -14.09 9.81 4.83
C ARG A 198 -14.13 9.62 3.31
N VAL A 199 -12.96 9.51 2.68
CA VAL A 199 -12.85 9.32 1.23
C VAL A 199 -13.38 7.95 0.81
N SER A 200 -13.05 6.89 1.54
CA SER A 200 -13.51 5.54 1.18
C SER A 200 -15.03 5.38 1.33
N LEU A 201 -15.63 5.97 2.37
CA LEU A 201 -17.09 5.99 2.53
C LEU A 201 -17.79 6.70 1.37
N ALA A 202 -17.35 7.92 1.03
CA ALA A 202 -17.92 8.68 -0.08
C ALA A 202 -17.75 7.95 -1.43
N GLU A 203 -16.64 7.25 -1.61
CA GLU A 203 -16.42 6.44 -2.81
C GLU A 203 -17.30 5.19 -2.86
N ALA A 204 -17.53 4.52 -1.72
CA ALA A 204 -18.43 3.38 -1.65
C ALA A 204 -19.89 3.77 -1.92
N GLU A 205 -20.33 4.94 -1.44
CA GLU A 205 -21.65 5.50 -1.78
C GLU A 205 -21.80 5.74 -3.28
N LYS A 206 -20.74 6.23 -3.94
CA LYS A 206 -20.77 6.57 -5.37
C LYS A 206 -20.62 5.36 -6.29
N LYS A 207 -19.64 4.49 -6.03
CA LYS A 207 -19.26 3.38 -6.92
C LYS A 207 -19.94 2.07 -6.54
N ASN A 208 -20.15 1.84 -5.24
CA ASN A 208 -20.76 0.62 -4.69
C ASN A 208 -20.19 -0.68 -5.30
N ASP A 209 -18.86 -0.75 -5.42
CA ASP A 209 -18.15 -1.89 -6.01
C ASP A 209 -17.26 -2.60 -4.98
N ALA A 210 -16.67 -3.72 -5.38
CA ALA A 210 -15.84 -4.55 -4.50
C ALA A 210 -14.64 -3.79 -3.92
N VAL A 211 -13.96 -2.97 -4.73
CA VAL A 211 -12.77 -2.20 -4.32
C VAL A 211 -13.13 -1.08 -3.35
N ALA A 212 -14.25 -0.38 -3.55
CA ALA A 212 -14.68 0.68 -2.65
C ALA A 212 -15.03 0.10 -1.26
N TRP A 213 -15.74 -1.02 -1.22
CA TRP A 213 -16.04 -1.70 0.04
C TRP A 213 -14.80 -2.28 0.72
N LEU A 214 -13.82 -2.80 -0.04
CA LEU A 214 -12.52 -3.21 0.49
C LEU A 214 -11.82 -2.03 1.19
N ASN A 215 -11.81 -0.85 0.55
CA ASN A 215 -11.19 0.35 1.11
C ASN A 215 -11.92 0.87 2.34
N VAL A 216 -13.25 0.80 2.39
CA VAL A 216 -14.02 1.10 3.61
C VAL A 216 -13.65 0.15 4.73
N GLY A 217 -13.55 -1.15 4.43
CA GLY A 217 -13.15 -2.16 5.41
C GLY A 217 -11.78 -1.89 5.99
N GLN A 218 -10.78 -1.63 5.13
CA GLN A 218 -9.43 -1.31 5.58
C GLN A 218 -9.39 -0.01 6.40
N ALA A 219 -10.09 1.03 5.96
CA ALA A 219 -10.11 2.31 6.68
C ALA A 219 -10.79 2.19 8.05
N LYS A 220 -11.88 1.42 8.17
CA LYS A 220 -12.53 1.12 9.45
C LYS A 220 -11.62 0.33 10.38
N LEU A 221 -10.92 -0.68 9.86
CA LEU A 221 -9.97 -1.46 10.62
C LEU A 221 -8.82 -0.59 11.16
N ASN A 222 -8.30 0.33 10.35
CA ASN A 222 -7.26 1.28 10.76
C ASN A 222 -7.73 2.27 11.84
N MET A 223 -9.04 2.51 11.93
CA MET A 223 -9.69 3.31 12.98
C MET A 223 -10.08 2.48 14.21
N GLY A 224 -9.82 1.17 14.21
CA GLY A 224 -10.16 0.25 15.32
C GLY A 224 -11.57 -0.35 15.24
N ASP A 225 -12.38 0.03 14.26
CA ASP A 225 -13.73 -0.52 14.04
C ASP A 225 -13.67 -1.87 13.31
N SER A 226 -13.23 -2.92 14.02
CA SER A 226 -13.09 -4.25 13.42
C SER A 226 -14.44 -4.85 13.00
N ARG A 227 -15.52 -4.61 13.77
CA ARG A 227 -16.86 -5.10 13.45
C ARG A 227 -17.43 -4.43 12.20
N GLY A 228 -17.26 -3.12 12.06
CA GLY A 228 -17.63 -2.41 10.85
C GLY A 228 -16.76 -2.79 9.65
N ALA A 229 -15.47 -3.07 9.88
CA ALA A 229 -14.60 -3.59 8.84
C ALA A 229 -15.10 -4.93 8.28
N VAL A 230 -15.53 -5.86 9.15
CA VAL A 230 -16.16 -7.13 8.74
C VAL A 230 -17.34 -6.90 7.80
N ARG A 231 -18.26 -5.99 8.14
CA ARG A 231 -19.42 -5.68 7.29
C ARG A 231 -19.02 -5.15 5.92
N ALA A 232 -18.02 -4.27 5.87
CA ALA A 232 -17.54 -3.72 4.62
C ALA A 232 -16.80 -4.78 3.77
N PHE A 233 -15.99 -5.64 4.39
CA PHE A 233 -15.35 -6.74 3.66
C PHE A 233 -16.38 -7.76 3.14
N ASP A 234 -17.42 -8.07 3.91
CA ASP A 234 -18.52 -8.92 3.44
C ASP A 234 -19.22 -8.31 2.23
N ALA A 235 -19.47 -7.00 2.24
CA ALA A 235 -20.01 -6.27 1.09
C ALA A 235 -19.05 -6.33 -0.12
N ALA A 236 -17.74 -6.23 0.10
CA ALA A 236 -16.72 -6.35 -0.96
C ALA A 236 -16.74 -7.74 -1.62
N PHE A 237 -16.81 -8.81 -0.81
CA PHE A 237 -16.91 -10.18 -1.33
C PHE A 237 -18.29 -10.47 -1.97
N ALA A 238 -19.36 -9.80 -1.56
CA ALA A 238 -20.69 -9.96 -2.16
C ALA A 238 -20.90 -9.14 -3.45
N ALA A 239 -20.06 -8.13 -3.71
CA ALA A 239 -20.15 -7.30 -4.89
C ALA A 239 -19.90 -8.08 -6.19
N ARG A 240 -20.29 -7.49 -7.33
CA ARG A 240 -20.01 -8.07 -8.65
C ARG A 240 -18.51 -7.98 -8.96
N PRO A 241 -17.88 -9.04 -9.49
CA PRO A 241 -16.51 -8.97 -9.98
C PRO A 241 -16.37 -7.96 -11.12
N ASP A 242 -15.26 -7.23 -11.16
CA ASP A 242 -14.89 -6.38 -12.29
C ASP A 242 -13.93 -7.14 -13.23
N PRO A 243 -14.38 -7.55 -14.43
CA PRO A 243 -13.51 -8.26 -15.39
C PRO A 243 -12.36 -7.40 -15.90
N LYS A 244 -12.41 -6.07 -15.78
CA LYS A 244 -11.30 -5.19 -16.17
C LYS A 244 -10.12 -5.31 -15.22
N LEU A 245 -10.38 -5.55 -13.93
CA LEU A 245 -9.34 -5.78 -12.94
C LEU A 245 -8.88 -7.24 -12.95
N ASP A 246 -9.68 -8.15 -13.48
CA ASP A 246 -9.43 -9.58 -13.39
C ASP A 246 -9.82 -10.35 -14.67
N PRO A 247 -9.16 -10.06 -15.82
CA PRO A 247 -9.55 -10.65 -17.10
C PRO A 247 -9.21 -12.14 -17.22
N THR A 248 -8.30 -12.65 -16.40
CA THR A 248 -7.87 -14.06 -16.39
C THR A 248 -8.37 -14.81 -15.15
N ARG A 249 -9.46 -14.32 -14.55
CA ARG A 249 -10.06 -14.86 -13.33
C ARG A 249 -10.28 -16.38 -13.39
N PRO A 250 -9.67 -17.17 -12.49
CA PRO A 250 -9.92 -18.60 -12.42
C PRO A 250 -11.39 -18.90 -12.06
N ALA A 251 -11.99 -19.90 -12.71
CA ALA A 251 -13.41 -20.26 -12.50
C ALA A 251 -13.75 -20.64 -11.04
N ARG A 252 -12.77 -21.13 -10.28
CA ARG A 252 -12.92 -21.43 -8.84
C ARG A 252 -13.04 -20.19 -7.94
N THR A 253 -12.73 -19.01 -8.46
CA THR A 253 -12.67 -17.78 -7.65
C THR A 253 -14.06 -17.26 -7.32
N VAL A 254 -14.43 -17.31 -6.05
CA VAL A 254 -15.71 -16.83 -5.53
C VAL A 254 -15.60 -15.42 -4.96
N GLY A 255 -16.63 -14.60 -5.18
CA GLY A 255 -16.79 -13.27 -4.58
C GLY A 255 -16.38 -12.10 -5.48
N GLY A 256 -16.59 -10.86 -5.04
CA GLY A 256 -16.43 -9.66 -5.86
C GLY A 256 -15.00 -9.18 -6.11
N LEU A 257 -14.03 -9.57 -5.27
CA LEU A 257 -12.65 -9.13 -5.41
C LEU A 257 -11.91 -9.86 -6.54
N ALA A 258 -10.93 -9.21 -7.16
CA ALA A 258 -10.02 -9.87 -8.08
C ALA A 258 -9.27 -11.01 -7.35
N TRP A 259 -9.01 -12.12 -8.03
CA TRP A 259 -8.57 -13.33 -7.32
C TRP A 259 -7.22 -13.18 -6.60
N ARG A 260 -6.33 -12.30 -7.07
CA ARG A 260 -5.06 -11.96 -6.40
C ARG A 260 -5.14 -10.83 -5.38
N THR A 261 -6.31 -10.22 -5.13
CA THR A 261 -6.42 -9.11 -4.17
C THR A 261 -5.85 -9.49 -2.80
N LEU A 262 -6.12 -10.71 -2.33
CA LEU A 262 -5.63 -11.17 -1.03
C LEU A 262 -4.13 -11.50 -0.99
N TRP A 263 -3.44 -11.53 -2.13
CA TRP A 263 -1.97 -11.65 -2.12
C TRP A 263 -1.30 -10.40 -1.52
N TYR A 264 -2.02 -9.28 -1.49
CA TYR A 264 -1.50 -7.98 -1.08
C TYR A 264 -2.34 -7.31 0.02
N SER A 265 -3.61 -7.69 0.16
CA SER A 265 -4.55 -7.08 1.10
C SER A 265 -4.97 -8.04 2.22
N PHE A 266 -4.39 -7.86 3.40
CA PHE A 266 -4.61 -8.75 4.56
C PHE A 266 -5.71 -8.30 5.52
N GLY A 267 -6.28 -7.10 5.32
CA GLY A 267 -7.34 -6.54 6.16
C GLY A 267 -8.53 -7.48 6.42
N PRO A 268 -9.06 -8.19 5.41
CA PRO A 268 -10.12 -9.18 5.63
C PRO A 268 -9.73 -10.28 6.62
N LEU A 269 -8.51 -10.80 6.51
CA LEU A 269 -7.98 -11.88 7.37
C LEU A 269 -7.87 -11.40 8.81
N GLU A 270 -7.35 -10.18 9.01
CA GLU A 270 -7.25 -9.56 10.33
C GLU A 270 -8.64 -9.30 10.95
N ALA A 271 -9.54 -8.66 10.21
CA ALA A 271 -10.88 -8.31 10.72
C ALA A 271 -11.70 -9.55 11.06
N TYR A 272 -11.67 -10.59 10.22
CA TYR A 272 -12.35 -11.86 10.49
C TYR A 272 -11.74 -12.59 11.68
N THR A 273 -10.40 -12.63 11.82
CA THR A 273 -9.71 -13.22 12.98
C THR A 273 -10.11 -12.53 14.29
N ARG A 274 -10.12 -11.19 14.31
CA ARG A 274 -10.51 -10.38 15.50
C ARG A 274 -11.97 -10.56 15.91
N ASN A 275 -12.82 -11.06 15.01
CA ASN A 275 -14.25 -11.28 15.24
C ASN A 275 -14.62 -12.77 15.25
N GLY A 276 -13.65 -13.67 15.47
CA GLY A 276 -13.91 -15.10 15.64
C GLY A 276 -14.38 -15.84 14.37
N ARG A 277 -14.29 -15.21 13.19
CA ARG A 277 -14.71 -15.82 11.91
C ARG A 277 -13.60 -16.67 11.32
N TYR A 278 -13.10 -17.63 12.09
CA TYR A 278 -11.93 -18.42 11.75
C TYR A 278 -12.14 -19.30 10.52
N ASP A 279 -13.34 -19.86 10.31
CA ASP A 279 -13.65 -20.64 9.10
C ASP A 279 -13.55 -19.80 7.82
N ALA A 280 -13.94 -18.51 7.89
CA ALA A 280 -13.78 -17.59 6.77
C ALA A 280 -12.30 -17.34 6.47
N VAL A 281 -11.47 -17.15 7.51
CA VAL A 281 -10.01 -16.99 7.36
C VAL A 281 -9.41 -18.24 6.73
N LEU A 282 -9.72 -19.44 7.22
CA LEU A 282 -9.21 -20.70 6.66
C LEU A 282 -9.58 -20.88 5.19
N ARG A 283 -10.83 -20.57 4.82
CA ARG A 283 -11.27 -20.61 3.43
C ARG A 283 -10.46 -19.66 2.55
N LEU A 284 -10.26 -18.42 2.99
CA LEU A 284 -9.50 -17.42 2.23
C LEU A 284 -8.01 -17.80 2.13
N THR A 285 -7.37 -18.22 3.22
CA THR A 285 -5.97 -18.63 3.19
C THR A 285 -5.77 -19.88 2.34
N ASN A 286 -6.70 -20.84 2.37
CA ASN A 286 -6.61 -22.04 1.53
C ASN A 286 -6.70 -21.69 0.04
N ALA A 287 -7.58 -20.75 -0.34
CA ALA A 287 -7.70 -20.30 -1.72
C ALA A 287 -6.39 -19.66 -2.22
N VAL A 288 -5.75 -18.81 -1.40
CA VAL A 288 -4.46 -18.20 -1.78
C VAL A 288 -3.34 -19.24 -1.83
N LEU A 289 -3.22 -20.09 -0.80
CA LEU A 289 -2.15 -21.10 -0.70
C LEU A 289 -2.24 -22.19 -1.76
N HIS A 290 -3.42 -22.42 -2.35
CA HIS A 290 -3.56 -23.29 -3.51
C HIS A 290 -2.75 -22.78 -4.70
N ASP A 291 -2.72 -21.45 -4.91
CA ASP A 291 -2.10 -20.82 -6.08
C ASP A 291 -0.71 -20.22 -5.79
N ALA A 292 -0.48 -19.82 -4.54
CA ALA A 292 0.77 -19.27 -4.03
C ALA A 292 1.18 -20.02 -2.75
N PRO A 293 1.65 -21.28 -2.84
CA PRO A 293 1.95 -22.10 -1.66
C PRO A 293 3.10 -21.55 -0.81
N ALA A 294 3.95 -20.70 -1.39
CA ALA A 294 5.07 -20.04 -0.73
C ALA A 294 4.70 -18.70 -0.04
N HIS A 295 3.40 -18.38 0.10
CA HIS A 295 2.95 -17.13 0.70
C HIS A 295 2.92 -17.22 2.23
N GLU A 296 3.93 -16.64 2.88
CA GLU A 296 4.15 -16.79 4.32
C GLU A 296 3.07 -16.10 5.17
N GLU A 297 2.56 -14.94 4.75
CA GLU A 297 1.50 -14.23 5.47
C GLU A 297 0.22 -15.05 5.50
N MET A 298 -0.07 -15.82 4.45
CA MET A 298 -1.22 -16.73 4.44
C MET A 298 -1.02 -17.89 5.42
N GLN A 299 0.19 -18.43 5.55
CA GLN A 299 0.50 -19.44 6.56
C GLN A 299 0.35 -18.86 7.98
N TYR A 300 0.80 -17.62 8.18
CA TYR A 300 0.59 -16.90 9.44
C TYR A 300 -0.91 -16.74 9.77
N TRP A 301 -1.72 -16.22 8.85
CA TRP A 301 -3.15 -16.02 9.08
C TRP A 301 -3.91 -17.35 9.25
N ARG A 302 -3.48 -18.40 8.55
CA ARG A 302 -3.99 -19.77 8.76
C ARG A 302 -3.70 -20.25 10.18
N GLY A 303 -2.47 -20.05 10.67
CA GLY A 303 -2.10 -20.36 12.05
C GLY A 303 -2.93 -19.60 13.07
N ARG A 304 -3.16 -18.29 12.85
CA ARG A 304 -4.04 -17.46 13.70
C ARG A 304 -5.45 -18.01 13.80
N ALA A 305 -6.03 -18.44 12.68
CA ALA A 305 -7.36 -19.03 12.66
C ALA A 305 -7.42 -20.40 13.34
N LEU A 306 -6.43 -21.27 13.10
CA LEU A 306 -6.33 -22.59 13.73
C LEU A 306 -6.18 -22.49 15.26
N ALA A 307 -5.37 -21.54 15.74
CA ALA A 307 -5.22 -21.27 17.16
C ALA A 307 -6.54 -20.77 17.78
N GLY A 308 -7.25 -19.88 17.09
CA GLY A 308 -8.58 -19.41 17.49
C GLY A 308 -9.64 -20.51 17.59
N LEU A 309 -9.49 -21.58 16.81
CA LEU A 309 -10.32 -22.79 16.87
C LEU A 309 -9.84 -23.83 17.90
N GLY A 310 -8.78 -23.53 18.68
CA GLY A 310 -8.17 -24.47 19.64
C GLY A 310 -7.36 -25.60 18.99
N GLN A 311 -7.11 -25.55 17.68
CA GLN A 311 -6.35 -26.57 16.95
C GLN A 311 -4.84 -26.29 17.03
N ASN A 312 -4.30 -26.22 18.25
CA ASN A 312 -2.95 -25.71 18.52
C ASN A 312 -1.84 -26.44 17.76
N ALA A 313 -1.89 -27.77 17.65
CA ALA A 313 -0.89 -28.53 16.91
C ALA A 313 -0.82 -28.13 15.42
N LYS A 314 -1.99 -27.89 14.79
CA LYS A 314 -2.04 -27.42 13.40
C LYS A 314 -1.62 -25.95 13.29
N ALA A 315 -1.95 -25.13 14.29
CA ALA A 315 -1.52 -23.74 14.33
C ALA A 315 0.02 -23.62 14.41
N GLN A 316 0.66 -24.40 15.29
CA GLN A 316 2.12 -24.48 15.38
C GLN A 316 2.75 -24.91 14.05
N ALA A 317 2.17 -25.90 13.36
CA ALA A 317 2.64 -26.33 12.05
C ALA A 317 2.56 -25.19 11.00
N ALA A 318 1.45 -24.44 10.97
CA ALA A 318 1.29 -23.31 10.06
C ALA A 318 2.27 -22.17 10.37
N TYR A 319 2.50 -21.83 11.64
CA TYR A 319 3.51 -20.82 12.00
C TYR A 319 4.94 -21.28 11.68
N ARG A 320 5.28 -22.55 11.90
CA ARG A 320 6.58 -23.10 11.51
C ARG A 320 6.76 -23.05 9.99
N GLU A 321 5.72 -23.30 9.21
CA GLU A 321 5.79 -23.15 7.75
C GLU A 321 5.98 -21.69 7.33
N ALA A 322 5.28 -20.75 7.96
CA ALA A 322 5.52 -19.32 7.75
C ALA A 322 6.98 -18.93 8.05
N LEU A 323 7.57 -19.50 9.11
CA LEU A 323 8.97 -19.27 9.49
C LEU A 323 9.97 -20.03 8.59
N ARG A 324 9.59 -21.17 8.03
CA ARG A 324 10.41 -21.87 7.04
C ARG A 324 10.53 -21.05 5.76
N LEU A 325 9.42 -20.45 5.34
CA LEU A 325 9.38 -19.52 4.20
C LEU A 325 10.15 -18.24 4.53
N ARG A 326 9.85 -17.63 5.69
CA ARG A 326 10.47 -16.37 6.15
C ARG A 326 10.99 -16.51 7.59
N PRO A 327 12.27 -16.88 7.79
CA PRO A 327 12.83 -17.10 9.13
C PRO A 327 12.71 -15.89 10.08
N GLY A 328 12.78 -14.68 9.55
CA GLY A 328 12.66 -13.42 10.30
C GLY A 328 11.23 -12.93 10.53
N PHE A 329 10.19 -13.74 10.29
CA PHE A 329 8.80 -13.28 10.41
C PHE A 329 8.37 -13.13 11.88
N ALA A 330 8.68 -11.99 12.49
CA ALA A 330 8.49 -11.72 13.91
C ALA A 330 7.06 -11.98 14.42
N ALA A 331 6.04 -11.70 13.60
CA ALA A 331 4.65 -11.97 13.95
C ALA A 331 4.39 -13.47 14.14
N ALA A 332 4.92 -14.32 13.26
CA ALA A 332 4.79 -15.77 13.38
C ALA A 332 5.61 -16.33 14.55
N GLN A 333 6.81 -15.80 14.81
CA GLN A 333 7.62 -16.17 15.98
C GLN A 333 6.87 -15.88 17.29
N THR A 334 6.28 -14.68 17.38
CA THR A 334 5.54 -14.23 18.56
C THR A 334 4.32 -15.12 18.83
N GLU A 335 3.56 -15.47 17.80
CA GLU A 335 2.37 -16.32 17.98
C GLU A 335 2.72 -17.80 18.22
N LEU A 336 3.81 -18.30 17.63
CA LEU A 336 4.31 -19.64 17.91
C LEU A 336 4.76 -19.78 19.37
N ALA A 337 5.41 -18.76 19.93
CA ALA A 337 5.89 -18.79 21.33
C ALA A 337 4.76 -18.80 22.37
N LYS A 338 3.51 -18.49 21.98
CA LYS A 338 2.34 -18.51 22.86
C LYS A 338 1.65 -19.87 22.96
N LEU A 339 1.98 -20.83 22.09
CA LEU A 339 1.31 -22.13 21.96
C LEU A 339 2.12 -23.27 22.54
#